data_AF-A0A5B0SJ91-F1
#
_entry.id   AF-A0A5B0SJ91-F1
#
_cell.length_a   1.000
_cell.length_b   1.000
_cell.length_c   1.000
_cell.angle_alpha   90.00
_cell.angle_beta   90.00
_cell.angle_gamma   90.00
#
_symmetry.space_group_name_H-M   'P 1'
#
loop_
_entity.id
_entity.type
_entity.pdbx_description
1 polymer ?
#
loop_
_entity_poly.entity_id
_entity_poly.type
_entity_poly.pdbx_seq_one_letter_code
_entity_poly.pdbx_strand_id
1 'polypeptide(L)' 'MGQLYWGLTGDRLHLAVATLAGLGFLLFGYDQGVMGGLLTLPTFVKTFRSIDTTSVTLSPAQKKKNSTLQGTAVALYEI' A
#
# COMPACT_ATOMS: atom_id res chain seq x y z
N MET A 1 -30.10 -27.47 -6.72
CA MET A 1 -30.07 -26.01 -6.92
C MET A 1 -29.14 -25.43 -5.87
N GLY A 2 -27.97 -24.93 -6.28
CA GLY A 2 -26.91 -24.50 -5.36
C GLY A 2 -27.34 -23.27 -4.57
N GLN A 3 -27.27 -23.35 -3.25
CA GLN A 3 -27.48 -22.22 -2.35
C GLN A 3 -26.27 -21.27 -2.47
N LEU A 4 -26.30 -20.40 -3.48
CA LEU A 4 -25.40 -19.25 -3.57
C LEU A 4 -25.58 -18.42 -2.28
N TYR A 5 -24.50 -17.90 -1.70
CA TYR A 5 -24.49 -17.03 -0.50
C TYR A 5 -24.59 -17.68 0.90
N TRP A 6 -24.25 -18.96 1.06
CA TRP A 6 -24.23 -19.63 2.37
C TRP A 6 -25.57 -19.57 3.14
N GLY A 7 -26.70 -19.39 2.43
CA GLY A 7 -28.03 -19.24 3.02
C GLY A 7 -28.31 -17.85 3.62
N LEU A 8 -27.44 -16.86 3.42
CA LEU A 8 -27.67 -15.47 3.81
C LEU A 8 -28.49 -14.75 2.73
N THR A 9 -29.60 -14.11 3.12
CA THR A 9 -30.46 -13.31 2.24
C THR A 9 -30.87 -12.00 2.92
N GLY A 10 -31.31 -11.01 2.13
CA GLY A 10 -31.77 -9.71 2.62
C GLY A 10 -30.70 -8.92 3.39
N ASP A 11 -31.11 -8.25 4.47
CA ASP A 11 -30.25 -7.32 5.23
C ASP A 11 -28.99 -7.98 5.82
N ARG A 12 -29.07 -9.28 6.18
CA ARG A 12 -27.93 -10.01 6.72
C ARG A 12 -26.85 -10.25 5.66
N LEU A 13 -27.26 -10.46 4.40
CA LEU A 13 -26.33 -10.56 3.28
C LEU A 13 -25.67 -9.20 2.99
N HIS A 14 -26.44 -8.10 3.01
CA HIS A 14 -25.90 -6.75 2.84
C HIS A 14 -24.87 -6.39 3.92
N LEU A 15 -25.15 -6.70 5.18
CA LEU A 15 -24.21 -6.45 6.28
C LEU A 15 -22.92 -7.27 6.12
N ALA A 16 -23.03 -8.53 5.72
CA ALA A 16 -21.86 -9.38 5.47
C ALA A 16 -21.00 -8.83 4.33
N VAL A 17 -21.62 -8.44 3.20
CA VAL A 17 -20.91 -7.84 2.07
C VAL A 17 -20.27 -6.51 2.47
N ALA A 18 -20.99 -5.63 3.17
CA ALA A 18 -20.46 -4.34 3.60
C ALA A 18 -19.27 -4.49 4.57
N THR A 19 -19.34 -5.46 5.48
CA THR A 19 -18.25 -5.74 6.43
C THR A 19 -17.02 -6.27 5.69
N LEU A 20 -17.19 -7.23 4.79
CA LEU A 20 -16.09 -7.80 4.00
C LEU A 20 -15.47 -6.75 3.07
N ALA A 21 -16.29 -5.92 2.43
CA ALA A 21 -15.81 -4.79 1.64
C ALA A 21 -15.04 -3.79 2.51
N GLY A 22 -15.58 -3.43 3.67
CA GLY A 22 -14.93 -2.52 4.62
C GLY A 22 -13.57 -3.05 5.11
N LEU A 23 -13.48 -4.34 5.41
CA LEU A 23 -12.21 -5.00 5.76
C LEU A 23 -11.23 -4.97 4.59
N GLY A 24 -11.69 -5.19 3.36
CA GLY A 24 -10.86 -5.06 2.16
C GLY A 24 -10.27 -3.65 2.01
N PHE A 25 -11.10 -2.61 2.15
CA PHE A 25 -10.63 -1.22 2.12
C PHE A 25 -9.69 -0.87 3.27
N LEU A 26 -9.94 -1.43 4.47
CA LEU A 26 -9.07 -1.23 5.62
C LEU A 26 -7.67 -1.83 5.38
N LEU A 27 -7.60 -3.04 4.84
CA LEU A 27 -6.33 -3.70 4.53
C LEU A 27 -5.59 -2.97 3.40
N PHE A 28 -6.30 -2.54 2.36
CA PHE A 28 -5.71 -1.69 1.31
C PHE A 28 -5.13 -0.39 1.87
N GLY A 29 -5.86 0.29 2.77
CA GLY A 29 -5.36 1.49 3.44
C GLY A 29 -4.17 1.21 4.38
N TYR A 30 -4.13 0.03 5.00
CA TYR A 30 -3.03 -0.40 5.85
C TYR A 30 -1.74 -0.57 5.04
N ASP A 31 -1.80 -1.28 3.91
CA ASP A 31 -0.63 -1.52 3.05
C ASP A 31 -0.05 -0.21 2.52
N GLN A 32 -0.91 0.71 2.06
CA GLN A 32 -0.51 2.05 1.64
C GLN A 32 0.16 2.85 2.78
N GLY A 33 -0.36 2.72 4.01
CA GLY A 33 0.18 3.39 5.19
C GLY A 33 1.55 2.84 5.62
N VAL A 34 1.72 1.52 5.60
CA VAL A 34 2.98 0.85 5.93
C VAL A 34 4.07 1.21 4.92
N MET A 35 3.75 1.18 3.62
CA MET A 35 4.70 1.57 2.57
C MET A 35 5.19 3.01 2.76
N GLY A 36 4.29 3.96 2.99
CA GLY A 36 4.66 5.35 3.27
C GLY A 36 5.61 5.50 4.48
N GLY A 37 5.38 4.72 5.54
CA GLY A 37 6.27 4.68 6.71
C GLY A 37 7.66 4.12 6.39
N LEU A 38 7.72 3.01 5.65
CA LEU A 38 8.98 2.35 5.27
C LEU A 38 9.89 3.25 4.43
N LEU A 39 9.33 4.01 3.48
CA LEU A 39 10.11 4.90 2.60
C LEU A 39 10.91 5.98 3.36
N THR A 40 10.50 6.31 4.58
CA THR A 40 11.18 7.29 5.44
C THR A 40 12.02 6.66 6.54
N LEU A 41 11.90 5.33 6.74
CA LEU A 41 12.56 4.62 7.82
C LEU A 41 14.08 4.53 7.56
N PRO A 42 14.95 4.98 8.49
CA PRO A 42 16.40 5.02 8.25
C PRO A 42 17.01 3.67 7.86
N THR A 43 16.52 2.57 8.45
CA THR A 43 16.99 1.21 8.14
C THR A 43 16.61 0.78 6.72
N PHE A 44 15.40 1.12 6.28
CA PHE A 44 14.92 0.81 4.93
C PHE A 44 15.69 1.62 3.88
N VAL A 45 15.83 2.92 4.12
CA VAL A 45 16.61 3.84 3.27
C VAL A 45 18.08 3.41 3.16
N LYS A 46 18.68 2.97 4.27
CA LYS A 46 20.06 2.44 4.27
C LYS A 46 20.21 1.18 3.43
N THR A 47 19.18 0.33 3.39
CA THR A 47 19.14 -0.90 2.59
C THR A 47 18.93 -0.58 1.12
N PHE A 48 17.97 0.27 0.80
CA PHE A 48 17.59 0.65 -0.56
C PHE A 48 18.01 2.08 -0.89
N ARG A 49 19.32 2.36 -0.89
CA ARG A 49 19.85 3.71 -1.15
C ARG A 49 19.48 4.28 -2.53
N SER A 50 19.21 3.43 -3.51
CA SER A 50 18.84 3.83 -4.87
C SER A 50 17.47 4.50 -4.97
N ILE A 51 16.63 4.33 -3.95
CA ILE A 51 15.31 4.98 -3.84
C ILE A 51 15.26 5.99 -2.70
N ASP A 52 16.40 6.32 -2.09
CA ASP A 52 16.47 7.33 -1.02
C ASP A 52 16.16 8.72 -1.56
N THR A 53 15.18 9.40 -0.95
CA THR A 53 14.80 10.79 -1.24
C THR A 53 14.93 11.70 -0.01
N THR A 54 15.31 11.16 1.15
CA THR A 54 15.29 11.85 2.44
C THR A 54 16.66 12.31 2.89
N SER A 55 17.74 11.67 2.44
CA SER A 55 19.12 12.04 2.82
C SER A 55 19.51 13.45 2.38
N VAL A 56 20.11 14.21 3.31
CA VAL A 56 20.57 15.60 3.12
C VAL A 56 21.80 15.71 2.21
N THR A 57 22.53 14.60 2.01
CA THR A 57 23.76 14.54 1.21
C THR A 57 23.53 14.36 -0.29
N LEU A 58 22.27 14.19 -0.72
CA LEU A 58 21.92 13.95 -2.13
C LEU A 58 21.90 15.26 -2.94
N SER A 59 22.52 15.25 -4.12
CA SER A 59 22.38 16.36 -5.07
C SER A 59 20.94 16.44 -5.61
N PRO A 60 20.48 17.62 -6.09
CA PRO A 60 19.16 17.76 -6.69
C PRO A 60 18.90 16.80 -7.86
N ALA A 61 19.92 16.53 -8.68
CA ALA A 61 19.83 15.60 -9.80
C ALA A 61 19.66 14.14 -9.34
N GLN A 62 20.37 13.73 -8.29
CA GLN A 62 20.24 12.40 -7.69
C GLN A 62 18.87 12.22 -7.03
N LYS A 63 18.40 13.21 -6.28
CA LYS A 63 17.08 13.18 -5.64
C LYS A 63 15.97 13.00 -6.66
N LYS A 64 16.03 13.70 -7.81
CA LYS A 64 15.08 13.54 -8.92
C LYS A 64 15.06 12.11 -9.46
N LYS A 65 16.23 11.52 -9.72
CA LYS A 65 16.34 10.13 -10.21
C LYS A 65 15.78 9.13 -9.20
N ASN A 66 16.15 9.29 -7.93
CA ASN A 66 15.71 8.41 -6.86
C ASN A 66 14.20 8.50 -6.61
N SER A 67 13.61 9.70 -6.70
CA SER A 67 12.15 9.89 -6.59
C SER A 67 11.39 9.15 -7.70
N THR A 68 11.90 9.15 -8.93
CA THR A 68 11.28 8.36 -10.02
C THR A 68 11.36 6.86 -9.72
N LEU A 69 12.52 6.36 -9.30
CA LEU A 69 12.69 4.94 -8.96
C LEU A 69 11.83 4.53 -7.75
N GLN A 70 11.73 5.39 -6.75
CA GLN A 70 10.87 5.19 -5.58
C GLN A 70 9.40 5.11 -6.02
N GLY A 71 8.94 6.04 -6.86
CA GLY A 71 7.57 6.03 -7.38
C GLY A 71 7.25 4.76 -8.18
N THR A 72 8.17 4.26 -9.01
CA THR A 72 8.00 2.98 -9.70
C THR A 72 7.94 1.80 -8.73
N ALA A 73 8.80 1.77 -7.71
CA ALA A 73 8.80 0.69 -6.72
C ALA A 73 7.50 0.66 -5.90
N VAL A 74 6.98 1.83 -5.51
CA VAL A 74 5.69 1.95 -4.82
C VAL A 74 4.56 1.52 -5.74
N ALA A 75 4.55 1.97 -7.00
CA ALA A 75 3.52 1.56 -7.95
C ALA A 75 3.48 0.04 -8.15
N LEU A 76 4.63 -0.64 -8.15
CA LEU A 76 4.69 -2.10 -8.24
C LEU A 76 4.22 -2.82 -6.96
N TYR A 77 4.30 -2.17 -5.80
CA TYR A 77 3.84 -2.73 -4.53
C TYR A 77 2.31 -2.62 -4.36
N GLU A 78 1.72 -1.56 -4.89
CA GLU A 78 0.28 -1.27 -4.76
C GLU A 78 -0.58 -1.87 -5.89
N ILE A 79 0.02 -2.64 -6.83
CA ILE A 79 -0.65 -3.39 -7.90
C ILE A 79 -1.00 -4.80 -7.42
#